data_AF-A0A0D9ZW09-F1
#
_entry.id   AF-A0A0D9ZW09-F1
#
_cell.length_a   1.000
_cell.length_b   1.000
_cell.length_c   1.000
_cell.angle_alpha   90.00
_cell.angle_beta   90.00
_cell.angle_gamma   90.00
#
_symmetry.space_group_name_H-M   'P 1'
#
loop_
_entity.id
_entity.type
_entity.pdbx_description
1 polymer ?
#
loop_
_entity_poly.entity_id
_entity_poly.type
_entity_poly.pdbx_seq_one_letter_code
_entity_poly.pdbx_strand_id
1 'polypeptide(L)'
;MTLCDCLHWNVLTGEVFRTVLVFDTAAEEFRTMRGSCDYSQDADWTGQLIGVQGTMAASSYDADGDGVLALWLLRDYDEEAWEYVYRVAARFLGDVARTMGFFVAHMSDDSGGGDALLRSSQGHRYGVYNLKTQEGRGSGRR
;
A
#
# COMPACT_ATOMS: atom_id res chain seq x y z
N MET A 1 -15.90 13.24 -7.65
CA MET A 1 -16.59 12.04 -7.09
C MET A 1 -15.97 11.73 -5.73
N THR A 2 -16.72 11.29 -4.71
CA THR A 2 -16.12 11.07 -3.37
C THR A 2 -15.73 9.60 -3.15
N LEU A 3 -14.65 9.39 -2.40
CA LEU A 3 -14.15 8.04 -2.06
C LEU A 3 -15.20 7.18 -1.32
N CYS A 4 -16.18 7.81 -0.68
CA CYS A 4 -17.18 7.16 0.17
C CYS A 4 -18.32 6.51 -0.62
N ASP A 5 -18.55 6.96 -1.85
CA ASP A 5 -19.64 6.46 -2.72
C ASP A 5 -19.16 5.36 -3.67
N CYS A 6 -17.94 4.86 -3.48
CA CYS A 6 -17.29 3.93 -4.38
C CYS A 6 -16.69 2.77 -3.61
N LEU A 7 -16.78 1.57 -4.18
CA LEU A 7 -16.05 0.40 -3.70
C LEU A 7 -14.82 0.20 -4.57
N HIS A 8 -13.66 0.03 -3.94
CA HIS A 8 -12.39 -0.14 -4.65
C HIS A 8 -11.80 -1.50 -4.36
N TRP A 9 -11.34 -2.14 -5.43
CA TRP A 9 -10.71 -3.44 -5.36
C TRP A 9 -9.44 -3.42 -6.21
N ASN A 10 -8.33 -3.86 -5.62
CA ASN A 10 -7.13 -4.11 -6.40
C ASN A 10 -7.28 -5.46 -7.12
N VAL A 11 -7.42 -5.43 -8.44
CA VAL A 11 -7.49 -6.65 -9.22
C VAL A 11 -6.07 -7.19 -9.36
N LEU A 12 -5.73 -8.17 -8.53
CA LEU A 12 -4.49 -8.94 -8.64
C LEU A 12 -4.56 -9.86 -9.87
N THR A 13 -4.46 -9.30 -11.08
CA THR A 13 -4.41 -10.09 -12.32
C THR A 13 -3.02 -10.67 -12.57
N GLY A 14 -2.36 -11.28 -11.57
CA GLY A 14 -1.04 -11.93 -11.73
C GLY A 14 0.13 -11.03 -12.19
N GLU A 15 -0.16 -9.83 -12.67
CA GLU A 15 0.74 -8.80 -13.15
C GLU A 15 0.33 -7.52 -12.44
N VAL A 16 1.26 -6.97 -11.66
CA VAL A 16 1.47 -5.57 -11.28
C VAL A 16 0.22 -4.74 -10.93
N PHE A 17 0.29 -4.03 -9.81
CA PHE A 17 -0.71 -3.04 -9.36
C PHE A 17 -0.90 -1.87 -10.36
N ARG A 18 -1.57 -2.12 -11.49
CA ARG A 18 -1.75 -1.14 -12.58
C ARG A 18 -3.16 -0.57 -12.61
N THR A 19 -4.14 -1.37 -12.18
CA THR A 19 -5.56 -1.03 -12.32
C THR A 19 -6.29 -1.28 -11.02
N VAL A 20 -7.01 -0.27 -10.57
CA VAL A 20 -7.99 -0.40 -9.48
C VAL A 20 -9.36 -0.54 -10.12
N LEU A 21 -10.07 -1.62 -9.76
CA LEU A 21 -11.48 -1.77 -10.11
C LEU A 21 -12.30 -0.92 -9.16
N VAL A 22 -13.20 -0.13 -9.73
CA VAL A 22 -14.10 0.75 -9.00
C VAL A 22 -15.53 0.35 -9.33
N PHE A 23 -16.35 0.16 -8.31
CA PHE A 23 -17.80 0.12 -8.45
C PHE A 23 -18.36 1.42 -7.90
N ASP A 24 -18.93 2.24 -8.77
CA ASP A 24 -19.66 3.45 -8.40
C ASP A 24 -21.02 3.03 -7.84
N THR A 25 -21.25 3.26 -6.55
CA THR A 25 -22.52 2.87 -5.90
C THR A 25 -23.68 3.80 -6.25
N ALA A 26 -23.39 5.04 -6.67
CA ALA A 26 -24.42 6.00 -7.06
C ALA A 26 -24.90 5.76 -8.49
N ALA A 27 -23.98 5.46 -9.40
CA ALA A 27 -24.29 5.13 -10.80
C ALA A 27 -24.54 3.62 -11.04
N GLU A 28 -24.29 2.77 -10.04
CA GLU A 28 -24.38 1.31 -10.12
C GLU A 28 -23.57 0.70 -11.27
N GLU A 29 -22.39 1.25 -11.54
CA GLU A 29 -21.55 0.85 -12.68
C GLU A 29 -20.11 0.50 -12.28
N PHE A 30 -19.49 -0.38 -13.08
CA PHE A 30 -18.07 -0.67 -12.97
C PHE A 30 -17.27 0.28 -13.85
N ARG A 31 -16.22 0.85 -13.27
CA ARG A 31 -15.19 1.57 -14.00
C ARG A 31 -13.81 1.16 -13.50
N THR A 32 -12.79 1.56 -14.24
CA THR A 32 -11.39 1.38 -13.82
C THR A 32 -10.78 2.73 -13.48
N MET A 33 -9.80 2.68 -12.58
CA MET A 33 -8.93 3.79 -12.23
C MET A 33 -7.49 3.35 -12.38
N ARG A 34 -6.61 4.26 -12.80
CA ARG A 34 -5.17 4.04 -12.80
C ARG A 34 -4.68 3.85 -11.37
N GLY A 35 -3.88 2.80 -11.16
CA GLY A 35 -3.12 2.62 -9.92
C GLY A 35 -1.99 3.65 -9.80
N SER A 36 -1.28 3.63 -8.66
CA SER A 36 -0.08 4.44 -8.48
C SER A 36 0.99 4.08 -9.52
N CYS A 37 1.43 5.07 -10.32
CA CYS A 37 2.13 4.91 -11.60
C CYS A 37 3.58 4.36 -11.59
N ASP A 38 3.94 3.76 -12.74
CA ASP A 38 5.21 3.81 -13.51
C ASP A 38 6.57 3.42 -12.89
N TYR A 39 6.62 2.40 -12.03
CA TYR A 39 7.90 1.71 -11.76
C TYR A 39 8.03 0.40 -12.56
N SER A 40 9.27 0.11 -12.98
CA SER A 40 9.66 -0.81 -14.06
C SER A 40 8.87 -2.13 -14.10
N GLN A 41 8.58 -2.55 -15.34
CA GLN A 41 7.81 -3.75 -15.70
C GLN A 41 8.38 -5.07 -15.14
N ASP A 42 9.55 -5.05 -14.51
CA ASP A 42 10.32 -6.22 -14.11
C ASP A 42 10.24 -6.55 -12.61
N ALA A 43 9.55 -5.76 -11.79
CA ALA A 43 9.38 -6.09 -10.37
C ALA A 43 8.04 -6.80 -10.13
N ASP A 44 8.11 -7.94 -9.43
CA ASP A 44 6.97 -8.75 -8.98
C ASP A 44 6.21 -8.00 -7.88
N TRP A 45 5.53 -6.92 -8.26
CA TRP A 45 4.84 -6.04 -7.33
C TRP A 45 3.54 -6.67 -6.88
N THR A 46 3.43 -6.84 -5.57
CA THR A 46 2.15 -7.03 -4.90
C THR A 46 1.77 -5.72 -4.25
N GLY A 47 0.59 -5.20 -4.60
CA GLY A 47 0.10 -3.95 -4.04
C GLY A 47 -1.15 -4.17 -3.20
N GLN A 48 -1.32 -3.40 -2.12
CA GLN A 48 -2.53 -3.41 -1.30
C GLN A 48 -3.15 -2.02 -1.26
N LEU A 49 -4.46 -1.96 -1.50
CA LEU A 49 -5.26 -0.77 -1.20
C LEU A 49 -5.62 -0.75 0.27
N ILE A 50 -5.40 0.40 0.91
CA ILE A 50 -5.83 0.67 2.28
C ILE A 50 -6.49 2.04 2.35
N GLY A 51 -7.54 2.16 3.17
CA GLY A 51 -8.13 3.45 3.50
C GLY A 51 -7.30 4.17 4.56
N VAL A 52 -7.01 5.44 4.34
CA VAL A 52 -6.24 6.30 5.23
C VAL A 52 -6.95 7.65 5.33
N GLN A 53 -7.58 7.96 6.47
CA GLN A 53 -8.16 9.30 6.72
C GLN A 53 -9.14 9.79 5.63
N GLY A 54 -9.93 8.90 5.03
CA GLY A 54 -10.85 9.27 3.94
C GLY A 54 -10.17 9.45 2.57
N THR A 55 -8.84 9.26 2.48
CA THR A 55 -8.14 9.02 1.22
C THR A 55 -7.79 7.54 1.04
N MET A 56 -7.49 7.17 -0.20
CA MET A 56 -7.00 5.85 -0.56
C MET A 56 -5.47 5.86 -0.60
N ALA A 57 -4.86 4.80 -0.11
CA ALA A 57 -3.44 4.59 -0.22
C ALA A 57 -3.13 3.24 -0.87
N ALA A 58 -2.00 3.17 -1.53
CA ALA A 58 -1.45 1.96 -2.12
C ALA A 58 -0.07 1.71 -1.54
N SER A 59 0.19 0.48 -1.06
CA SER A 59 1.54 0.07 -0.66
C SER A 59 2.08 -0.99 -1.59
N SER A 60 3.35 -0.91 -1.96
CA SER A 60 4.04 -1.92 -2.79
C SER A 60 5.33 -2.40 -2.11
N TYR A 61 5.72 -3.65 -2.39
CA TYR A 61 6.94 -4.27 -1.88
C TYR A 61 7.93 -4.56 -3.00
N ASP A 62 9.15 -4.06 -2.86
CA ASP A 62 10.30 -4.39 -3.69
C ASP A 62 11.17 -5.43 -2.96
N ALA A 63 11.29 -6.61 -3.57
CA ALA A 63 12.07 -7.72 -3.05
C ALA A 63 13.57 -7.57 -3.32
N ASP A 64 13.96 -6.75 -4.31
CA ASP A 64 15.35 -6.54 -4.67
C ASP A 64 16.01 -5.56 -3.68
N GLY A 65 17.12 -6.00 -3.07
CA GLY A 65 17.84 -5.22 -2.05
C GLY A 65 17.34 -5.41 -0.62
N ASP A 66 17.13 -4.31 0.12
CA ASP A 66 16.86 -4.30 1.57
C ASP A 66 15.39 -4.60 1.96
N GLY A 67 14.55 -4.98 1.00
CA GLY A 67 13.12 -5.14 1.18
C GLY A 67 12.49 -3.77 1.41
N VAL A 68 11.96 -3.13 0.38
CA VAL A 68 11.51 -1.74 0.46
C VAL A 68 10.02 -1.69 0.26
N LEU A 69 9.34 -1.07 1.21
CA LEU A 69 7.92 -0.78 1.10
C LEU A 69 7.75 0.67 0.66
N ALA A 70 7.17 0.85 -0.52
CA ALA A 70 6.74 2.14 -1.02
C ALA A 70 5.28 2.37 -0.66
N LEU A 71 4.94 3.59 -0.31
CA LEU A 71 3.59 3.99 0.02
C LEU A 71 3.19 5.24 -0.77
N TRP A 72 2.01 5.15 -1.38
CA TRP A 72 1.42 6.17 -2.22
C TRP A 72 0.07 6.60 -1.65
N LEU A 73 -0.23 7.89 -1.69
CA LEU A 73 -1.53 8.45 -1.33
C LEU A 73 -2.21 8.98 -2.59
N LEU A 74 -3.50 8.68 -2.76
CA LEU A 74 -4.32 9.27 -3.79
C LEU A 74 -4.65 10.72 -3.38
N ARG A 75 -4.08 11.69 -4.08
CA ARG A 75 -4.27 13.11 -3.75
C ARG A 75 -5.45 13.71 -4.45
N ASP A 76 -5.63 13.34 -5.71
CA ASP A 76 -6.79 13.73 -6.49
C ASP A 76 -7.46 12.47 -7.04
N TYR A 77 -8.71 12.27 -6.63
CA TYR A 77 -9.49 11.10 -7.04
C TYR A 77 -9.99 11.20 -8.47
N ASP A 78 -10.33 12.40 -8.93
CA ASP A 78 -10.92 12.62 -10.25
C ASP A 78 -9.82 12.68 -11.32
N GLU A 79 -8.63 13.20 -10.99
CA GLU A 79 -7.44 13.15 -11.86
C GLU A 79 -6.65 11.83 -11.73
N GLU A 80 -7.02 10.97 -10.79
CA GLU A 80 -6.32 9.70 -10.47
C GLU A 80 -4.83 9.95 -10.12
N ALA A 81 -4.57 11.05 -9.43
CA ALA A 81 -3.21 11.53 -9.12
C ALA A 81 -2.69 10.93 -7.81
N TRP A 82 -1.71 10.03 -7.94
CA TRP A 82 -1.02 9.39 -6.82
C TRP A 82 0.27 10.12 -6.46
N GLU A 83 0.49 10.41 -5.18
CA GLU A 83 1.73 10.98 -4.65
C GLU A 83 2.52 9.92 -3.88
N TYR A 84 3.82 9.83 -4.13
CA TYR A 84 4.75 9.02 -3.33
C TYR A 84 5.03 9.71 -2.01
N VAL A 85 4.75 9.04 -0.88
CA VAL A 85 4.85 9.70 0.44
C VAL A 85 5.91 9.07 1.33
N TYR A 86 6.07 7.74 1.30
CA TYR A 86 7.03 7.07 2.18
C TYR A 86 7.80 5.92 1.54
N ARG A 87 9.05 5.80 1.99
CA ARG A 87 9.90 4.62 1.87
C ARG A 87 10.09 4.01 3.25
N VAL A 88 9.67 2.76 3.41
CA VAL A 88 9.85 2.00 4.64
C VAL A 88 10.88 0.90 4.37
N ALA A 89 12.00 0.93 5.10
CA ALA A 89 12.99 -0.13 5.02
C ALA A 89 12.50 -1.34 5.83
N ALA A 90 12.16 -2.43 5.16
CA ALA A 90 11.67 -3.66 5.80
C ALA A 90 12.79 -4.47 6.48
N ARG A 91 14.04 -4.02 6.43
CA ARG A 91 15.20 -4.65 7.08
C ARG A 91 15.00 -5.01 8.55
N PHE A 92 14.21 -4.23 9.30
CA PHE A 92 13.93 -4.51 10.72
C PHE A 92 13.09 -5.78 10.93
N LEU A 93 12.45 -6.29 9.88
CA LEU A 93 11.74 -7.57 9.86
C LEU A 93 12.70 -8.75 9.59
N GLY A 94 13.99 -8.47 9.33
CA GLY A 94 15.03 -9.46 9.05
C GLY A 94 14.86 -10.17 7.71
N ASP A 95 15.53 -11.32 7.54
CA ASP A 95 15.50 -12.14 6.32
C ASP A 95 14.09 -12.58 5.89
N VAL A 96 13.14 -12.51 6.82
CA VAL A 96 11.73 -12.82 6.65
C VAL A 96 11.06 -11.90 5.62
N ALA A 97 11.44 -10.62 5.58
CA ALA A 97 10.89 -9.67 4.62
C ALA A 97 11.12 -10.15 3.19
N ARG A 98 12.36 -10.58 2.90
CA ARG A 98 12.76 -11.10 1.59
C ARG A 98 11.96 -12.31 1.14
N THR A 99 11.61 -13.21 2.05
CA THR A 99 10.94 -14.47 1.69
C THR A 99 9.42 -14.38 1.62
N MET A 100 8.80 -13.50 2.42
CA MET A 100 7.35 -13.49 2.58
C MET A 100 6.66 -12.27 1.96
N GLY A 101 7.36 -11.16 1.72
CA GLY A 101 6.74 -9.90 1.33
C GLY A 101 5.86 -9.30 2.43
N PHE A 102 5.81 -7.98 2.50
CA PHE A 102 5.01 -7.26 3.48
C PHE A 102 4.16 -6.20 2.78
N PHE A 103 3.09 -5.76 3.43
CA PHE A 103 2.27 -4.63 2.98
C PHE A 103 1.98 -3.74 4.16
N VAL A 104 1.72 -2.46 3.88
CA VAL A 104 1.14 -1.58 4.89
C VAL A 104 -0.33 -1.97 5.02
N ALA A 105 -0.72 -2.46 6.19
CA ALA A 105 -2.08 -2.85 6.49
C ALA A 105 -2.90 -1.69 7.06
N HIS A 106 -2.24 -0.79 7.80
CA HIS A 106 -2.88 0.35 8.44
C HIS A 106 -1.85 1.43 8.77
N MET A 107 -2.30 2.68 8.94
CA MET A 107 -1.46 3.78 9.40
C MET A 107 -2.20 4.60 10.45
N SER A 108 -1.50 4.95 11.53
CA SER A 108 -2.02 5.86 12.53
C SER A 108 -2.01 7.28 11.97
N ASP A 109 -3.08 7.99 12.26
CA ASP A 109 -3.35 9.33 11.76
C ASP A 109 -2.29 10.33 12.26
N ASP A 110 -1.48 10.85 11.34
CA ASP A 110 -0.84 12.16 11.47
C ASP A 110 -0.16 12.50 10.15
N SER A 111 -0.61 13.60 9.55
CA SER A 111 -0.06 14.47 8.47
C SER A 111 1.46 14.49 8.21
N GLY A 112 2.12 13.33 8.13
CA GLY A 112 3.57 13.28 7.99
C GLY A 112 4.28 12.31 8.94
N GLY A 113 3.58 11.64 9.87
CA GLY A 113 4.34 10.76 10.75
C GLY A 113 3.65 10.06 11.92
N GLY A 114 2.64 9.27 11.59
CA GLY A 114 2.18 8.20 12.47
C GLY A 114 3.04 6.93 12.39
N ASP A 115 2.52 5.87 13.00
CA ASP A 115 3.03 4.52 12.89
C ASP A 115 2.30 3.77 11.76
N ALA A 116 3.05 3.00 10.96
CA ALA A 116 2.53 2.09 9.96
C ALA A 116 2.53 0.65 10.52
N LEU A 117 1.37 0.00 10.49
CA LEU A 117 1.26 -1.43 10.74
C LEU A 117 1.56 -2.18 9.45
N LEU A 118 2.59 -3.01 9.49
CA LEU A 118 2.99 -3.89 8.41
C LEU A 118 2.45 -5.29 8.66
N ARG A 119 1.99 -5.96 7.60
CA ARG A 119 1.52 -7.35 7.63
C ARG A 119 2.19 -8.14 6.52
N SER A 120 2.63 -9.36 6.82
CA SER A 120 3.17 -10.27 5.80
C SER A 120 2.09 -10.71 4.81
N SER A 121 2.44 -10.95 3.55
CA SER A 121 1.48 -11.48 2.55
C SER A 121 0.78 -12.77 3.00
N GLN A 122 1.50 -13.63 3.74
CA GLN A 122 0.98 -14.89 4.29
C GLN A 122 0.10 -14.72 5.54
N GLY A 123 -0.08 -13.49 6.05
CA GLY A 123 -1.03 -13.19 7.11
C GLY A 123 -0.65 -13.56 8.56
N HIS A 124 0.55 -14.09 8.82
CA HIS A 124 0.94 -14.57 10.16
C HIS A 124 1.96 -13.70 10.91
N ARG A 125 2.52 -12.67 10.25
CA ARG A 125 3.52 -11.78 10.87
C ARG A 125 3.15 -10.32 10.72
N TYR A 126 3.55 -9.57 11.74
CA TYR A 126 3.22 -8.15 11.88
C TYR A 126 4.46 -7.38 12.33
N GLY A 127 4.54 -6.12 11.91
CA GLY A 127 5.54 -5.18 12.37
C GLY A 127 4.96 -3.79 12.50
N VAL A 128 5.54 -2.96 13.35
CA VAL A 128 5.18 -1.55 13.47
C VAL A 128 6.39 -0.72 13.09
N TYR A 129 6.19 0.24 12.19
CA TYR A 129 7.22 1.13 11.70
C TYR A 129 6.82 2.58 11.95
N ASN A 130 7.69 3.36 12.58
CA ASN A 130 7.44 4.77 12.79
C ASN A 130 7.87 5.57 11.54
N LEU A 131 6.92 6.26 10.91
CA LEU A 131 7.18 6.98 9.68
C LEU A 131 8.02 8.26 9.89
N LYS A 132 8.01 8.87 11.10
CA LYS A 132 8.85 10.05 11.44
C LYS A 132 10.29 9.66 11.65
N THR A 133 10.53 8.68 12.53
CA THR A 133 11.89 8.30 12.92
C THR A 133 12.53 7.32 11.94
N GLN A 134 11.74 6.73 11.03
CA GLN A 134 12.17 5.69 10.09
C GLN A 134 12.74 4.45 10.79
N GLU A 135 12.12 4.09 11.92
CA GLU A 135 12.56 2.96 12.75
C GLU A 135 11.45 1.96 12.99
N GLY A 136 11.81 0.67 12.98
CA GLY A 136 10.94 -0.41 13.43
C GLY A 136 10.80 -0.39 14.94
N ARG A 137 9.55 -0.39 15.45
CA ARG A 137 9.27 -0.36 16.90
C ARG A 137 9.01 -1.73 17.51
N GLY A 138 8.56 -2.69 16.70
CA GLY A 138 8.26 -4.04 17.17
C GLY A 138 7.86 -4.97 16.04
N SER A 139 8.06 -6.26 16.25
CA SER A 139 7.60 -7.32 15.35
C SER A 139 7.01 -8.47 16.16
N GLY A 140 6.05 -9.18 15.57
CA GLY A 140 5.32 -10.25 16.24
C GLY A 140 4.78 -11.30 15.27
N ARG A 141 4.39 -12.44 15.82
CA ARG A 141 3.70 -13.52 15.10
C ARG A 141 2.39 -13.84 15.81
N ARG A 142 1.37 -14.20 15.05
CA ARG A 142 0.10 -14.71 15.57
C ARG A 142 -0.02 -16.19 15.23
#